data_AF-A0A1H6I2Q5-F1
#
_entry.id   AF-A0A1H6I2Q5-F1
#
_cell.length_a   1.000
_cell.length_b   1.000
_cell.length_c   1.000
_cell.angle_alpha   90.00
_cell.angle_beta   90.00
_cell.angle_gamma   90.00
#
_symmetry.space_group_name_H-M   'P 1'
#
loop_
_entity.id
_entity.type
_entity.pdbx_description
1 polymer ?
#
loop_
_entity_poly.entity_id
_entity_poly.type
_entity_poly.pdbx_seq_one_letter_code
_entity_poly.pdbx_strand_id
1 'polypeptide(L)'
;MDISYIHEPTDLQCGQAVLAMVLKKTPEYICEYLDNDRETDLKEMKRTFRDHGVYISDERKQAEDNSQLPPLCLLSLETPRCWHWSLYCEGTFYDPEHGVLDDFPECKRKYFWELRYDRI
;
A
#
# COMPACT_ATOMS: atom_id res chain seq x y z
N MET A 1 9.05 -10.57 -6.22
CA MET A 1 7.82 -10.23 -6.98
C MET A 1 8.12 -9.05 -7.89
N ASP A 2 7.42 -8.87 -9.01
CA ASP A 2 7.65 -7.70 -9.89
C ASP A 2 6.56 -6.64 -9.66
N ILE A 3 6.94 -5.52 -9.05
CA ILE A 3 6.10 -4.35 -8.77
C ILE A 3 6.59 -3.20 -9.64
N SER A 4 5.69 -2.67 -10.47
CA SER A 4 5.93 -1.42 -11.20
C SER A 4 5.45 -0.26 -10.36
N TYR A 5 6.33 0.70 -10.09
CA TYR A 5 5.99 1.91 -9.36
C TYR A 5 4.89 2.71 -10.08
N ILE A 6 3.92 3.20 -9.33
CA ILE A 6 2.86 4.10 -9.79
C ILE A 6 2.84 5.30 -8.86
N HIS A 7 3.07 6.48 -9.43
CA HIS A 7 2.88 7.75 -8.73
C HIS A 7 1.38 8.01 -8.55
N GLU A 8 0.98 8.56 -7.40
CA GLU A 8 -0.41 8.93 -7.20
C GLU A 8 -0.86 9.98 -8.23
N PRO A 9 -2.05 9.84 -8.84
CA PRO A 9 -2.51 10.85 -9.80
C PRO A 9 -2.86 12.19 -9.14
N THR A 10 -3.22 12.16 -7.86
CA THR A 10 -3.51 13.33 -7.01
C THR A 10 -3.08 13.04 -5.57
N ASP A 11 -2.89 14.09 -4.78
CA ASP A 11 -2.52 14.02 -3.34
C ASP A 11 -3.51 13.25 -2.44
N LEU A 12 -4.66 12.81 -2.98
CA LEU A 12 -5.67 12.03 -2.26
C LEU A 12 -5.66 10.54 -2.64
N GLN A 13 -4.84 10.13 -3.62
CA GLN A 13 -4.96 8.83 -4.29
C GLN A 13 -3.79 7.86 -4.02
N CYS A 14 -3.03 8.07 -2.95
CA CYS A 14 -1.99 7.13 -2.51
C CYS A 14 -2.52 5.69 -2.32
N GLY A 15 -3.73 5.53 -1.77
CA GLY A 15 -4.35 4.22 -1.59
C GLY A 15 -4.63 3.50 -2.91
N GLN A 16 -5.20 4.21 -3.87
CA GLN A 16 -5.49 3.71 -5.21
C GLN A 16 -4.21 3.34 -5.95
N ALA A 17 -3.15 4.14 -5.83
CA ALA A 17 -1.84 3.81 -6.39
C ALA A 17 -1.26 2.53 -5.78
N VAL A 18 -1.31 2.35 -4.46
CA VAL A 18 -0.86 1.11 -3.79
C VAL A 18 -1.68 -0.09 -4.25
N LEU A 19 -3.00 0.02 -4.30
CA LEU A 19 -3.87 -1.03 -4.82
C LEU A 19 -3.53 -1.37 -6.27
N ALA A 20 -3.35 -0.37 -7.12
CA ALA A 20 -3.00 -0.55 -8.53
C ALA A 20 -1.67 -1.30 -8.71
N MET A 21 -0.65 -0.94 -7.92
CA MET A 21 0.67 -1.58 -7.94
C MET A 21 0.60 -3.07 -7.60
N VAL A 22 -0.10 -3.42 -6.52
CA VAL A 22 -0.24 -4.81 -6.08
C VAL A 22 -1.16 -5.60 -7.02
N LEU A 23 -2.26 -5.01 -7.47
CA LEU A 23 -3.27 -5.71 -8.28
C LEU A 23 -2.91 -5.74 -9.78
N LYS A 24 -1.80 -5.10 -10.18
CA LYS A 24 -1.39 -4.92 -11.58
C LYS A 24 -2.50 -4.28 -12.42
N LYS A 25 -3.07 -3.21 -11.86
CA LYS A 25 -4.13 -2.39 -12.46
C LYS A 25 -3.64 -0.95 -12.63
N THR A 26 -4.51 -0.07 -13.12
CA THR A 26 -4.27 1.37 -13.15
C THR A 26 -5.02 2.06 -11.99
N PRO A 27 -4.57 3.25 -11.53
CA PRO A 27 -5.32 4.02 -10.54
C PRO A 27 -6.76 4.32 -10.95
N GLU A 28 -7.01 4.57 -12.24
CA GLU A 28 -8.35 4.85 -12.78
C GLU A 28 -9.28 3.66 -12.58
N TYR A 29 -8.81 2.44 -12.88
CA TYR A 29 -9.58 1.23 -12.62
C TYR A 29 -9.94 1.08 -11.14
N ILE A 30 -9.01 1.41 -10.23
CA ILE A 30 -9.27 1.32 -8.79
C ILE A 30 -10.28 2.39 -8.34
N CYS A 31 -10.18 3.61 -8.87
CA CYS A 31 -11.16 4.68 -8.60
C CYS A 31 -12.56 4.26 -9.03
N GLU A 32 -12.70 3.72 -10.25
CA GLU A 32 -13.96 3.19 -10.78
C GLU A 32 -14.49 2.02 -9.93
N TYR A 33 -13.61 1.11 -9.50
CA TYR A 33 -13.98 -0.03 -8.66
C TYR A 33 -14.52 0.38 -7.29
N LEU A 34 -13.87 1.37 -6.67
CA LEU A 34 -14.24 1.88 -5.35
C LEU A 34 -15.42 2.85 -5.40
N ASP A 35 -15.72 3.43 -6.57
CA ASP A 35 -16.55 4.64 -6.69
C ASP A 35 -16.00 5.77 -5.79
N ASN A 36 -14.67 5.90 -5.77
CA ASN A 36 -13.93 6.81 -4.90
C ASN A 36 -12.63 7.30 -5.56
N ASP A 37 -12.62 8.59 -5.88
CA ASP A 37 -11.52 9.36 -6.43
C ASP A 37 -10.76 10.18 -5.36
N ARG A 38 -10.99 9.89 -4.07
CA ARG A 38 -10.39 10.54 -2.89
C ARG A 38 -9.64 9.55 -2.01
N GLU A 39 -9.37 9.91 -0.74
CA GLU A 39 -8.66 9.07 0.20
C GLU A 39 -9.36 7.73 0.46
N THR A 40 -8.58 6.64 0.57
CA THR A 40 -9.10 5.32 0.95
C THR A 40 -8.93 5.05 2.44
N ASP A 41 -9.92 4.39 3.04
CA ASP A 41 -9.81 3.84 4.38
C ASP A 41 -9.27 2.38 4.39
N LEU A 42 -8.90 1.89 5.58
CA LEU A 42 -8.36 0.52 5.71
C LEU A 42 -9.38 -0.57 5.30
N LYS A 43 -10.68 -0.30 5.43
CA LYS A 43 -11.74 -1.26 5.08
C LYS A 43 -11.83 -1.40 3.57
N GLU A 44 -11.77 -0.28 2.83
CA GLU A 44 -11.71 -0.25 1.37
C GLU A 44 -10.46 -0.96 0.85
N MET A 45 -9.29 -0.66 1.44
CA MET A 45 -8.04 -1.34 1.10
C MET A 45 -8.16 -2.85 1.27
N LYS A 46 -8.57 -3.31 2.47
CA LYS A 46 -8.70 -4.74 2.78
C LYS A 46 -9.71 -5.44 1.88
N ARG A 47 -10.88 -4.83 1.67
CA ARG A 47 -11.92 -5.37 0.80
C ARG A 47 -11.39 -5.54 -0.62
N THR A 48 -10.76 -4.50 -1.16
CA THR A 48 -10.32 -4.49 -2.57
C THR A 48 -9.25 -5.55 -2.82
N PHE A 49 -8.29 -5.72 -1.91
CA PHE A 49 -7.33 -6.84 -2.02
C PHE A 49 -8.02 -8.20 -2.06
N ARG A 50 -8.96 -8.44 -1.13
CA ARG A 50 -9.66 -9.73 -1.01
C ARG A 50 -10.54 -10.01 -2.23
N ASP A 51 -11.27 -9.01 -2.70
CA ASP A 51 -12.13 -9.12 -3.89
C ASP A 51 -11.31 -9.45 -5.16
N HIS A 52 -10.01 -9.12 -5.17
CA HIS A 52 -9.08 -9.41 -6.26
C HIS A 52 -8.16 -10.62 -6.00
N GLY A 53 -8.46 -11.44 -5.00
CA GLY A 53 -7.69 -12.67 -4.71
C GLY A 53 -6.31 -12.43 -4.10
N VAL A 54 -6.09 -11.26 -3.50
CA VAL A 54 -4.89 -10.96 -2.71
C VAL A 54 -5.24 -11.10 -1.24
N TYR A 55 -4.51 -11.98 -0.55
CA TYR A 55 -4.60 -12.09 0.90
C TYR A 55 -4.03 -10.84 1.55
N ILE A 56 -4.75 -10.33 2.55
CA ILE A 56 -4.30 -9.30 3.48
C ILE A 56 -4.63 -9.72 4.91
N SER A 57 -3.63 -9.68 5.78
CA SER A 57 -3.78 -10.01 7.20
C SER A 57 -4.80 -9.10 7.89
N ASP A 58 -5.51 -9.64 8.87
CA ASP A 58 -6.37 -8.83 9.74
C ASP A 58 -5.62 -8.11 10.84
N GLU A 59 -4.46 -8.64 11.23
CA GLU A 59 -3.63 -8.14 12.32
C GLU A 59 -2.87 -6.88 11.91
N ARG A 60 -3.05 -5.80 12.67
CA ARG A 60 -2.24 -4.59 12.56
C ARG A 60 -0.97 -4.75 13.39
N LYS A 61 0.20 -4.70 12.75
CA LYS A 61 1.49 -4.74 13.43
C LYS A 61 2.19 -3.39 13.33
N GLN A 62 2.93 -3.01 14.35
CA GLN A 62 3.83 -1.85 14.29
C GLN A 62 5.21 -2.32 13.86
N ALA A 63 5.85 -1.61 12.94
CA ALA A 63 7.25 -1.83 12.60
C ALA A 63 8.12 -0.76 13.26
N GLU A 64 9.25 -1.17 13.81
CA GLU A 64 10.32 -0.25 14.26
C GLU A 64 11.42 -0.17 13.20
N ASP A 65 11.70 -1.29 12.53
CA ASP A 65 12.73 -1.43 11.50
C ASP A 65 12.29 -2.36 10.35
N ASN A 66 13.03 -2.32 9.24
CA ASN A 66 12.63 -2.98 7.99
C ASN A 66 12.80 -4.50 8.04
N SER A 67 13.60 -5.03 8.98
CA SER A 67 13.82 -6.47 9.15
C SER A 67 12.59 -7.20 9.72
N GLN A 68 11.65 -6.44 10.29
CA GLN A 68 10.38 -6.95 10.81
C GLN A 68 9.31 -7.12 9.72
N LEU A 69 9.53 -6.55 8.53
CA LEU A 69 8.55 -6.57 7.45
C LEU A 69 8.53 -7.94 6.75
N PRO A 70 7.34 -8.49 6.46
CA PRO A 70 7.23 -9.67 5.62
C PRO A 70 7.62 -9.32 4.17
N PRO A 71 7.83 -10.30 3.28
CA PRO A 71 8.25 -10.05 1.90
C PRO A 71 7.36 -9.09 1.11
N LEU A 72 6.08 -8.97 1.46
CA LEU A 72 5.15 -8.00 0.88
C LEU A 72 4.19 -7.51 1.97
N CYS A 73 4.06 -6.20 2.16
CA CYS A 73 3.05 -5.64 3.06
C CYS A 73 2.56 -4.25 2.67
N LEU A 74 1.30 -3.99 3.02
CA LEU A 74 0.72 -2.65 3.05
C LEU A 74 1.28 -1.91 4.27
N LEU A 75 1.75 -0.68 4.06
CA LEU A 75 2.22 0.21 5.11
C LEU A 75 1.22 1.37 5.31
N SER A 76 0.98 1.72 6.57
CA SER A 76 0.30 2.95 6.97
C SER A 76 1.27 3.79 7.79
N LEU A 77 1.65 4.93 7.26
CA LEU A 77 2.68 5.80 7.81
C LEU A 77 2.04 7.07 8.37
N GLU A 78 2.39 7.42 9.60
CA GLU A 78 2.00 8.70 10.21
C GLU A 78 2.98 9.79 9.77
N THR A 79 2.55 10.60 8.81
CA THR A 79 3.30 11.78 8.35
C THR A 79 2.83 13.02 9.13
N PRO A 80 3.57 14.15 9.07
CA PRO A 80 3.16 15.37 9.75
C PRO A 80 1.79 15.93 9.30
N ARG A 81 1.33 15.57 8.09
CA ARG A 81 0.12 16.13 7.49
C ARG A 81 -1.08 15.17 7.58
N CYS A 82 -0.84 13.86 7.45
CA CYS A 82 -1.90 12.87 7.36
C CYS A 82 -1.37 11.44 7.59
N TRP A 83 -2.27 10.46 7.50
CA TRP A 83 -1.89 9.07 7.31
C TRP A 83 -1.67 8.80 5.82
N HIS A 84 -0.57 8.15 5.49
CA HIS A 84 -0.17 7.85 4.12
C HIS A 84 -0.08 6.34 3.89
N TRP A 85 -0.53 5.86 2.72
CA TRP A 85 -0.42 4.47 2.31
C TRP A 85 0.82 4.26 1.45
N SER A 86 1.64 3.29 1.84
CA SER A 86 2.86 2.92 1.09
C SER A 86 2.92 1.39 0.95
N LEU A 87 3.77 0.90 0.05
CA LEU A 87 3.94 -0.53 -0.21
C LEU A 87 5.39 -0.93 0.04
N TYR A 88 5.61 -2.06 0.71
CA TYR A 88 6.92 -2.69 0.80
C TYR A 88 6.91 -4.02 0.06
N CYS A 89 7.95 -4.28 -0.73
CA CYS A 89 8.20 -5.55 -1.39
C CYS A 89 9.70 -5.87 -1.40
N GLU A 90 10.09 -6.97 -0.75
CA GLU A 90 11.43 -7.59 -0.82
C GLU A 90 12.63 -6.63 -0.63
N GLY A 91 12.50 -5.65 0.25
CA GLY A 91 13.56 -4.67 0.57
C GLY A 91 13.33 -3.29 -0.05
N THR A 92 12.36 -3.16 -0.96
CA THR A 92 12.07 -1.91 -1.65
C THR A 92 10.75 -1.32 -1.19
N PHE A 93 10.73 -0.02 -0.95
CA PHE A 93 9.54 0.76 -0.62
C PHE A 93 9.05 1.47 -1.88
N TYR A 94 7.75 1.40 -2.11
CA TYR A 94 7.05 2.04 -3.21
C TYR A 94 6.05 3.01 -2.61
N ASP A 95 6.49 4.25 -2.43
CA ASP A 95 5.72 5.33 -1.85
C ASP A 95 5.08 6.17 -2.96
N PRO A 96 3.75 6.19 -3.09
CA PRO A 96 3.09 6.90 -4.19
C PRO A 96 3.45 8.37 -4.33
N GLU A 97 3.84 9.04 -3.23
CA GLU A 97 4.24 10.45 -3.22
C GLU A 97 5.76 10.60 -3.47
N HIS A 98 6.57 9.79 -2.78
CA HIS A 98 8.03 9.96 -2.70
C HIS A 98 8.83 9.08 -3.66
N GLY A 99 8.19 8.15 -4.38
CA GLY A 99 8.86 7.27 -5.32
C GLY A 99 9.32 5.94 -4.73
N VAL A 100 10.37 5.39 -5.34
CA VAL A 100 10.99 4.13 -4.92
C VAL A 100 12.14 4.42 -3.96
N LEU A 101 12.10 3.82 -2.78
CA LEU A 101 13.06 4.05 -1.70
C LEU A 101 13.68 2.73 -1.21
N ASP A 102 14.91 2.81 -0.71
CA ASP A 102 15.63 1.67 -0.13
C ASP A 102 15.42 1.53 1.40
N ASP A 103 14.75 2.51 2.02
CA ASP A 103 14.42 2.52 3.45
C ASP A 103 13.10 3.25 3.71
N PHE A 104 12.60 3.18 4.96
CA PHE A 104 11.35 3.83 5.34
C PHE A 104 11.36 5.34 5.07
N PRO A 105 10.24 5.90 4.58
CA PRO A 105 10.02 7.34 4.61
C PRO A 105 10.09 7.88 6.04
N GLU A 106 10.45 9.16 6.18
CA GLU A 106 10.42 9.84 7.48
C GLU A 106 8.98 9.89 8.01
N CYS A 107 8.72 9.11 9.07
CA CYS A 107 7.40 9.00 9.69
C CYS A 107 7.53 8.80 11.19
N LYS A 108 6.50 9.19 11.95
CA LYS A 108 6.49 9.03 13.42
C LYS A 108 6.12 7.62 13.85
N ARG A 109 5.17 7.02 13.14
CA ARG A 109 4.65 5.67 13.37
C ARG A 109 4.42 5.00 12.04
N LYS A 110 4.59 3.68 12.05
CA LYS A 110 4.43 2.84 10.87
C LYS A 110 3.77 1.54 11.26
N TYR A 111 2.59 1.32 10.71
CA TYR A 111 1.85 0.08 10.85
C TYR A 111 1.87 -0.70 9.54
N PHE A 112 1.78 -2.02 9.63
CA PHE A 112 1.75 -2.86 8.45
C PHE A 112 0.76 -4.02 8.55
N TRP A 113 0.36 -4.49 7.37
CA TRP A 113 -0.42 -5.70 7.16
C TRP A 113 0.25 -6.54 6.08
N GLU A 114 0.52 -7.80 6.41
CA GLU A 114 1.09 -8.77 5.45
C GLU A 114 0.15 -8.96 4.26
N LEU A 115 0.73 -8.94 3.06
CA LEU A 115 0.07 -9.23 1.80
C LEU A 115 0.64 -10.52 1.20
N ARG A 116 -0.20 -11.34 0.59
CA ARG A 116 0.24 -12.52 -0.17
C ARG A 116 -0.62 -12.69 -1.42
N TYR A 117 0.02 -12.97 -2.55
CA TYR A 117 -0.72 -13.49 -3.69
C TYR A 117 -1.02 -14.96 -3.40
N ASP A 118 -2.29 -15.34 -3.46
CA ASP A 118 -2.64 -16.75 -3.42
C ASP A 118 -2.01 -17.42 -4.66
N ARG A 119 -1.09 -18.35 -4.41
CA ARG A 119 -0.56 -19.20 -5.48
C ARG A 119 -1.71 -20.10 -5.93
N ILE A 120 -2.29 -19.79 -7.09
CA ILE A 120 -3.10 -20.73 -7.85
C ILE A 120 -2.18 -21.88 -8.31
#